data_AF-A0A9P4K3N0-F1
#
_entry.id   AF-A0A9P4K3N0-F1
#
_cell.length_a   1.000
_cell.length_b   1.000
_cell.length_c   1.000
_cell.angle_alpha   90.00
_cell.angle_beta   90.00
_cell.angle_gamma   90.00
#
_symmetry.space_group_name_H-M   'P 1'
#
loop_
_entity.id
_entity.type
_entity.pdbx_description
1 polymer ?
#
loop_
_entity_poly.entity_id
_entity_poly.type
_entity_poly.pdbx_seq_one_letter_code
_entity_poly.pdbx_strand_id
1 'polypeptide(L)'
;MCLILLFLIFVSLLPTSLASSDSPSTQALIQQCWHEYPLTTALFQSSQNGEHDIVFQLNGLIQSTVHSTQDSRESSARSNYGPWTHQPACTKVLQSIGSNLCVYTNSSFSNGRGISIFTTPTLANQFAALPAFMDPAALDGVNTFSGAWYTETLPGKGVAMLAKKKLKFGDRVTAYTPALIAYLEDELDTIEREKYWRIAISQLPEDTRNGYLSLAYIYGQENIRVQDIVKANTFQLDIGGQNHLAVFPETSRLNHACSPNAQYHLDPSLLTHFVAVTRPISPNEEITISYTSPLEPTEIRQQHLQSGFHFSCTCPRCSAKRTTDKTIQQIQTLQKSLNDWSATSSGSPKLAEKLIQLYRKEGLEGFLDVPYGFAALAYNAVGDAKRAEKYAQQAREIILMKDGKWTPNMQLWSELLRDPRAHWSYGRRKR
;
A
#
# COMPACT_ATOMS: atom_id res chain seq x y z
N MET A 1 -9.82 21.06 -20.98
CA MET A 1 -11.15 21.03 -20.33
C MET A 1 -11.13 19.89 -19.33
N CYS A 2 -11.18 20.16 -18.02
CA CYS A 2 -11.14 19.11 -16.98
C CYS A 2 -12.19 19.45 -15.92
N LEU A 3 -13.37 18.88 -16.11
CA LEU A 3 -14.48 18.85 -15.17
C LEU A 3 -15.35 17.68 -15.62
N ILE A 4 -15.64 16.75 -14.72
CA ILE A 4 -16.93 16.08 -14.57
C ILE A 4 -16.88 15.28 -13.27
N LEU A 5 -17.50 15.85 -12.23
CA LEU A 5 -18.37 15.10 -11.32
C LEU A 5 -19.46 14.46 -12.18
N LEU A 6 -19.78 13.19 -12.00
CA LEU A 6 -21.13 12.72 -12.37
C LEU A 6 -21.62 11.63 -11.43
N PHE A 7 -22.66 12.02 -10.70
CA PHE A 7 -23.72 11.19 -10.15
C PHE A 7 -24.31 10.27 -11.24
N LEU A 8 -24.64 9.05 -10.84
CA LEU A 8 -25.37 8.04 -11.62
C LEU A 8 -26.80 8.48 -11.94
N ILE A 9 -27.20 8.53 -13.22
CA ILE A 9 -28.57 8.22 -13.71
C ILE A 9 -28.46 7.57 -15.11
N PHE A 10 -29.27 6.53 -15.34
CA PHE A 10 -29.44 5.68 -16.54
C PHE A 10 -29.77 6.42 -17.86
N VAL A 11 -29.29 5.89 -19.01
CA VAL A 11 -30.06 5.40 -20.19
C VAL A 11 -29.18 5.32 -21.48
N SER A 12 -29.33 4.18 -22.15
CA SER A 12 -28.93 3.62 -23.46
C SER A 12 -28.35 4.43 -24.67
N LEU A 13 -27.35 3.77 -25.30
CA LEU A 13 -27.13 3.43 -26.74
C LEU A 13 -26.77 4.48 -27.83
N LEU A 14 -25.62 4.15 -28.46
CA LEU A 14 -25.12 4.35 -29.84
C LEU A 14 -24.16 5.53 -30.17
N PRO A 15 -23.23 5.33 -31.14
CA PRO A 15 -21.91 5.97 -31.16
C PRO A 15 -21.74 6.95 -32.34
N THR A 16 -20.88 7.96 -32.19
CA THR A 16 -20.09 8.46 -33.32
C THR A 16 -18.83 9.21 -32.86
N SER A 17 -17.78 8.93 -33.62
CA SER A 17 -16.45 9.50 -33.64
C SER A 17 -16.40 11.03 -33.75
N LEU A 18 -15.50 11.65 -32.98
CA LEU A 18 -14.77 12.86 -33.38
C LEU A 18 -13.38 12.80 -32.73
N ALA A 19 -12.39 12.39 -33.52
CA ALA A 19 -10.98 12.45 -33.15
C ALA A 19 -10.49 13.90 -33.27
N SER A 20 -10.21 14.55 -32.14
CA SER A 20 -9.46 15.80 -32.11
C SER A 20 -7.97 15.49 -32.16
N SER A 21 -7.29 16.04 -33.17
CA SER A 21 -5.85 16.00 -33.35
C SER A 21 -5.14 16.82 -32.26
N ASP A 22 -4.79 16.17 -31.15
CA ASP A 22 -3.83 16.74 -30.20
C ASP A 22 -2.40 16.43 -30.66
N SER A 23 -1.53 17.44 -30.60
CA SER A 23 -0.13 17.33 -31.01
C SER A 23 0.66 16.31 -30.14
N PRO A 24 1.75 15.70 -30.65
CA PRO A 24 2.54 14.72 -29.90
C PRO A 24 3.09 15.23 -28.56
N SER A 25 3.30 16.55 -28.42
CA SER A 25 3.73 17.19 -27.17
C SER A 25 2.62 17.29 -26.12
N THR A 26 1.34 17.31 -26.53
CA THR A 26 0.20 17.30 -25.60
C THR A 26 -0.04 15.90 -25.02
N GLN A 27 0.19 14.84 -25.80
CA GLN A 27 0.12 13.45 -25.31
C GLN A 27 1.23 13.12 -24.29
N ALA A 28 2.43 13.68 -24.45
CA ALA A 28 3.53 13.48 -23.51
C ALA A 28 3.23 14.07 -22.11
N LEU A 29 2.49 15.18 -22.02
CA LEU A 29 2.14 15.82 -20.74
C LEU A 29 1.07 15.04 -19.96
N ILE A 30 0.19 14.31 -20.65
CA ILE A 30 -0.92 13.57 -20.02
C ILE A 30 -0.40 12.30 -19.31
N GLN A 31 0.61 11.64 -19.86
CA GLN A 31 1.25 10.47 -19.22
C GLN A 31 2.32 10.83 -18.17
N GLN A 32 2.68 12.10 -18.04
CA GLN A 32 3.67 12.60 -17.07
C GLN A 32 3.02 13.20 -15.80
N CYS A 33 1.70 13.13 -15.70
CA CYS A 33 0.98 13.55 -14.49
C CYS A 33 1.37 12.66 -13.31
N TRP A 34 1.82 13.30 -12.24
CA TRP A 34 2.13 12.69 -10.95
C TRP A 34 0.86 12.10 -10.33
N HIS A 35 0.73 10.77 -10.31
CA HIS A 35 -0.38 10.08 -9.65
C HIS A 35 0.11 9.50 -8.31
N GLU A 36 -0.64 9.74 -7.24
CA GLU A 36 -0.47 8.97 -6.01
C GLU A 36 -0.87 7.52 -6.30
N TYR A 37 0.01 6.56 -6.02
CA TYR A 37 -0.46 5.19 -5.81
C TYR A 37 -1.31 5.21 -4.53
N PRO A 38 -2.59 4.78 -4.59
CA PRO A 38 -3.45 4.84 -3.42
C PRO A 38 -2.88 3.97 -2.31
N LEU A 39 -3.06 4.41 -1.06
CA LEU A 39 -3.03 3.49 0.07
C LEU A 39 -4.12 2.45 -0.17
N THR A 40 -3.73 1.24 -0.54
CA THR A 40 -4.66 0.15 -0.83
C THR A 40 -5.13 -0.47 0.48
N THR A 41 -6.20 0.09 1.03
CA THR A 41 -7.01 -0.53 2.08
C THR A 41 -8.32 -1.04 1.51
N ALA A 42 -8.66 -2.29 1.81
CA ALA A 42 -9.90 -2.93 1.37
C ALA A 42 -11.01 -2.74 2.42
N LEU A 43 -12.25 -2.56 1.96
CA LEU A 43 -13.44 -2.79 2.79
C LEU A 43 -13.94 -4.20 2.51
N PHE A 44 -13.66 -5.12 3.43
CA PHE A 44 -14.26 -6.45 3.44
C PHE A 44 -15.38 -6.46 4.49
N GLN A 45 -16.64 -6.45 4.07
CA GLN A 45 -17.76 -6.47 5.01
C GLN A 45 -18.32 -7.88 5.12
N SER A 46 -18.04 -8.56 6.23
CA SER A 46 -18.72 -9.79 6.61
C SER A 46 -20.10 -9.47 7.15
N SER A 47 -21.16 -10.04 6.56
CA SER A 47 -22.51 -9.81 7.07
C SER A 47 -22.71 -10.46 8.45
N GLN A 48 -23.39 -9.74 9.37
CA GLN A 48 -23.80 -10.27 10.68
C GLN A 48 -24.74 -11.49 10.57
N ASN A 49 -25.45 -11.66 9.45
CA ASN A 49 -26.36 -12.78 9.21
C ASN A 49 -25.77 -13.86 8.28
N GLY A 50 -24.54 -13.68 7.77
CA GLY A 50 -23.88 -14.63 6.88
C GLY A 50 -24.41 -14.69 5.44
N GLU A 51 -25.32 -13.80 5.02
CA GLU A 51 -26.01 -13.96 3.74
C GLU A 51 -25.34 -13.24 2.56
N HIS A 52 -24.55 -12.18 2.76
CA HIS A 52 -23.84 -11.48 1.67
C HIS A 52 -22.56 -10.78 2.14
N ASP A 53 -21.46 -10.96 1.42
CA ASP A 53 -20.24 -10.18 1.59
C ASP A 53 -20.15 -9.14 0.46
N ILE A 54 -19.84 -7.89 0.80
CA ILE A 54 -19.62 -6.83 -0.20
C ILE A 54 -18.17 -6.38 -0.12
N VAL A 55 -17.45 -6.56 -1.22
CA VAL A 55 -16.08 -6.05 -1.40
C VAL A 55 -16.15 -4.75 -2.19
N PHE A 56 -15.76 -3.63 -1.59
CA PHE A 56 -15.52 -2.39 -2.33
C PHE A 56 -14.01 -2.22 -2.56
N GLN A 57 -13.59 -2.18 -3.82
CA GLN A 57 -12.30 -1.62 -4.19
C GLN A 57 -12.36 -0.10 -4.02
N LEU A 58 -11.44 0.46 -3.24
CA LEU A 58 -11.14 1.90 -3.33
C LEU A 58 -10.28 2.07 -4.58
N ASN A 59 -10.86 2.63 -5.65
CA ASN A 59 -10.28 2.72 -6.99
C ASN A 59 -8.78 3.06 -7.00
N GLY A 60 -7.98 2.16 -7.57
CA GLY A 60 -6.58 2.38 -7.94
C GLY A 60 -6.29 1.67 -9.25
N LEU A 61 -6.05 2.44 -10.32
CA LEU A 61 -5.66 1.91 -11.62
C LEU A 61 -4.19 1.50 -11.56
N ILE A 62 -3.88 0.21 -11.74
CA ILE A 62 -2.51 -0.24 -12.02
C ILE A 62 -2.55 -1.10 -13.28
N GLN A 63 -1.81 -0.66 -14.30
CA GLN A 63 -1.46 -1.46 -15.48
C GLN A 63 -0.22 -2.31 -15.14
N SER A 64 -0.35 -3.62 -15.32
CA SER A 64 0.72 -4.61 -15.12
C SER A 64 1.64 -4.70 -16.34
N THR A 65 2.95 -4.79 -16.12
CA THR A 65 3.89 -5.40 -17.09
C THR A 65 4.77 -6.41 -16.36
N VAL A 66 4.76 -7.66 -16.84
CA VAL A 66 5.51 -8.80 -16.28
C VAL A 66 6.67 -9.13 -17.23
N HIS A 67 7.84 -9.43 -16.67
CA HIS A 67 8.94 -10.11 -17.37
C HIS A 67 9.31 -11.38 -16.62
N SER A 68 9.34 -12.50 -17.33
CA SER A 68 9.71 -13.83 -16.83
C SER A 68 11.18 -14.12 -17.15
N THR A 69 11.90 -14.74 -16.21
CA THR A 69 13.05 -15.61 -16.54
C THR A 69 12.99 -16.87 -15.68
N GLN A 70 13.28 -18.01 -16.30
CA GLN A 70 13.37 -19.34 -15.67
C GLN A 70 14.85 -19.66 -15.38
N ASP A 71 15.14 -20.28 -14.24
CA ASP A 71 16.09 -21.40 -14.19
C ASP A 71 15.84 -22.30 -12.96
N SER A 72 16.43 -23.49 -12.97
CA SER A 72 15.97 -24.70 -12.29
C SER A 72 17.01 -25.39 -11.39
N ARG A 73 16.49 -26.21 -10.44
CA ARG A 73 17.09 -27.28 -9.60
C ARG A 73 17.64 -26.82 -8.23
N GLU A 74 17.52 -27.57 -7.11
CA GLU A 74 17.51 -29.03 -6.89
C GLU A 74 16.79 -29.46 -5.58
N SER A 75 16.66 -30.77 -5.35
CA SER A 75 15.61 -31.46 -4.57
C SER A 75 15.92 -31.84 -3.12
N SER A 76 14.90 -31.79 -2.25
CA SER A 76 14.75 -32.68 -1.08
C SER A 76 13.32 -33.26 -1.03
N ALA A 77 13.18 -34.46 -0.46
CA ALA A 77 12.00 -35.35 -0.41
C ALA A 77 10.66 -34.70 -0.85
N ARG A 78 10.28 -34.88 -2.12
CA ARG A 78 9.06 -34.27 -2.68
C ARG A 78 7.84 -34.83 -1.97
N SER A 79 7.17 -34.00 -1.19
CA SER A 79 5.74 -34.18 -0.99
C SER A 79 5.07 -34.22 -2.37
N ASN A 80 3.96 -34.95 -2.52
CA ASN A 80 3.19 -34.95 -3.78
C ASN A 80 2.61 -33.58 -4.14
N TYR A 81 2.88 -32.55 -3.34
CA TYR A 81 2.30 -31.22 -3.43
C TYR A 81 3.37 -30.13 -3.52
N GLY A 82 4.62 -30.44 -3.92
CA GLY A 82 5.64 -29.41 -4.15
C GLY A 82 6.21 -28.81 -2.85
N PRO A 83 6.41 -27.48 -2.72
CA PRO A 83 6.99 -26.86 -1.52
C PRO A 83 6.01 -26.81 -0.33
N TRP A 84 4.77 -27.27 -0.52
CA TRP A 84 3.73 -27.24 0.50
C TRP A 84 3.91 -28.42 1.46
N THR A 85 3.90 -28.09 2.75
CA THR A 85 4.08 -29.02 3.88
C THR A 85 2.82 -29.82 4.21
N HIS A 86 1.66 -29.38 3.72
CA HIS A 86 0.37 -30.01 3.96
C HIS A 86 -0.32 -30.30 2.63
N GLN A 87 -1.14 -31.34 2.59
CA GLN A 87 -2.02 -31.61 1.45
C GLN A 87 -2.99 -30.44 1.25
N PRO A 88 -3.08 -29.84 0.05
CA PRO A 88 -3.98 -28.71 -0.18
C PRO A 88 -5.45 -29.08 0.03
N ALA A 89 -6.15 -28.28 0.84
CA ALA A 89 -7.59 -28.38 1.02
C ALA A 89 -8.29 -27.38 0.10
N CYS A 90 -9.14 -27.86 -0.80
CA CYS A 90 -9.70 -27.06 -1.88
C CYS A 90 -11.22 -26.90 -1.81
N THR A 91 -11.70 -25.75 -2.27
CA THR A 91 -13.11 -25.48 -2.56
C THR A 91 -13.58 -26.32 -3.75
N LYS A 92 -14.91 -26.30 -3.99
CA LYS A 92 -15.43 -26.58 -5.34
C LYS A 92 -14.96 -25.51 -6.32
N VAL A 93 -15.07 -25.78 -7.62
CA VAL A 93 -14.78 -24.78 -8.65
C VAL A 93 -15.72 -23.59 -8.46
N LEU A 94 -15.14 -22.40 -8.31
CA LEU A 94 -15.83 -21.13 -8.24
C LEU A 94 -16.03 -20.61 -9.67
N GLN A 95 -17.27 -20.26 -10.02
CA GLN A 95 -17.61 -19.87 -11.39
C GLN A 95 -17.02 -18.51 -11.77
N SER A 96 -16.97 -17.57 -10.81
CA SER A 96 -16.41 -16.23 -11.00
C SER A 96 -14.93 -16.24 -11.39
N ILE A 97 -14.18 -17.24 -10.90
CA ILE A 97 -12.73 -17.38 -11.12
C ILE A 97 -12.41 -18.49 -12.14
N GLY A 98 -13.35 -19.40 -12.40
CA GLY A 98 -13.14 -20.57 -13.27
C GLY A 98 -12.14 -21.57 -12.70
N SER A 99 -11.93 -21.57 -11.38
CA SER A 99 -10.96 -22.42 -10.69
C SER A 99 -11.40 -22.73 -9.25
N ASN A 100 -10.78 -23.71 -8.62
CA ASN A 100 -10.89 -23.90 -7.18
C ASN A 100 -9.88 -23.01 -6.45
N LEU A 101 -10.23 -22.61 -5.23
CA LEU A 101 -9.28 -22.02 -4.28
C LEU A 101 -8.84 -23.11 -3.31
N CYS A 102 -7.56 -23.16 -3.01
CA CYS A 102 -7.01 -24.13 -2.07
C CYS A 102 -6.11 -23.47 -1.04
N VAL A 103 -6.04 -24.10 0.13
CA VAL A 103 -5.09 -23.75 1.19
C VAL A 103 -3.74 -24.40 0.89
N TYR A 104 -2.71 -23.58 0.69
CA TYR A 104 -1.34 -23.98 0.48
C TYR A 104 -0.47 -23.49 1.65
N THR A 105 -0.04 -24.40 2.50
CA THR A 105 0.77 -24.07 3.68
C THR A 105 2.18 -24.61 3.55
N ASN A 106 3.17 -23.75 3.81
CA ASN A 106 4.53 -24.16 4.07
C ASN A 106 4.90 -23.75 5.50
N SER A 107 4.84 -24.69 6.45
CA SER A 107 5.16 -24.44 7.87
C SER A 107 6.67 -24.26 8.12
N SER A 108 7.53 -24.67 7.19
CA SER A 108 8.99 -24.47 7.27
C SER A 108 9.47 -23.16 6.66
N PHE A 109 8.59 -22.42 5.99
CA PHE A 109 8.91 -21.18 5.28
C PHE A 109 9.60 -20.15 6.20
N SER A 110 10.64 -19.50 5.67
CA SER A 110 11.45 -18.49 6.35
C SER A 110 11.86 -18.91 7.77
N ASN A 111 12.72 -19.93 7.85
CA ASN A 111 13.27 -20.46 9.11
C ASN A 111 12.19 -20.92 10.11
N GLY A 112 11.14 -21.57 9.62
CA GLY A 112 10.09 -22.14 10.48
C GLY A 112 9.06 -21.11 10.98
N ARG A 113 9.05 -19.88 10.45
CA ARG A 113 7.95 -18.94 10.69
C ARG A 113 6.64 -19.44 10.08
N GLY A 114 6.73 -20.04 8.90
CA GLY A 114 5.59 -20.54 8.16
C GLY A 114 4.80 -19.47 7.39
N ILE A 115 4.05 -19.91 6.41
CA ILE A 115 3.12 -19.10 5.60
C ILE A 115 1.97 -19.99 5.11
N SER A 116 0.76 -19.45 5.08
CA SER A 116 -0.39 -20.09 4.44
C SER A 116 -1.02 -19.18 3.39
N ILE A 117 -1.33 -19.75 2.24
CA ILE A 117 -1.83 -19.03 1.07
C ILE A 117 -3.12 -19.70 0.59
N PHE A 118 -4.23 -18.97 0.63
CA PHE A 118 -5.50 -19.41 0.05
C PHE A 118 -5.65 -18.82 -1.35
N THR A 119 -5.34 -19.61 -2.39
CA THR A 119 -5.28 -19.12 -3.78
C THR A 119 -5.54 -20.25 -4.79
N THR A 120 -5.53 -19.95 -6.09
CA THR A 120 -5.72 -20.96 -7.15
C THR A 120 -4.47 -21.84 -7.31
N PRO A 121 -4.58 -23.08 -7.83
CA PRO A 121 -3.42 -23.92 -8.13
C PRO A 121 -2.39 -23.25 -9.05
N THR A 122 -2.82 -22.48 -10.04
CA THR A 122 -1.93 -21.76 -10.94
C THR A 122 -1.13 -20.70 -10.21
N LEU A 123 -1.79 -19.87 -9.38
CA LEU A 123 -1.11 -18.83 -8.61
C LEU A 123 -0.21 -19.43 -7.52
N ALA A 124 -0.59 -20.54 -6.90
CA ALA A 124 0.26 -21.24 -5.94
C ALA A 124 1.63 -21.59 -6.55
N ASN A 125 1.66 -22.06 -7.81
CA ASN A 125 2.93 -22.30 -8.50
C ASN A 125 3.73 -21.01 -8.74
N GLN A 126 3.06 -19.88 -8.97
CA GLN A 126 3.73 -18.57 -9.09
C GLN A 126 4.31 -18.12 -7.76
N PHE A 127 3.58 -18.27 -6.65
CA PHE A 127 4.10 -18.02 -5.30
C PHE A 127 5.35 -18.85 -5.01
N ALA A 128 5.29 -20.15 -5.30
CA ALA A 128 6.41 -21.07 -5.11
C ALA A 128 7.65 -20.70 -5.94
N ALA A 129 7.48 -19.94 -7.03
CA ALA A 129 8.57 -19.46 -7.88
C ALA A 129 9.12 -18.08 -7.48
N LEU A 130 8.52 -17.40 -6.48
CA LEU A 130 9.01 -16.10 -6.02
C LEU A 130 10.37 -16.24 -5.32
N PRO A 131 11.21 -15.19 -5.37
CA PRO A 131 12.48 -15.15 -4.62
C PRO A 131 12.33 -15.53 -3.15
N ALA A 132 11.22 -15.14 -2.50
CA ALA A 132 10.92 -15.51 -1.11
C ALA A 132 10.92 -17.02 -0.82
N PHE A 133 10.59 -17.85 -1.83
CA PHE A 133 10.57 -19.31 -1.72
C PHE A 133 11.84 -19.97 -2.27
N MET A 134 12.44 -19.37 -3.30
CA MET A 134 13.52 -19.98 -4.08
C MET A 134 14.91 -19.66 -3.51
N ASP A 135 15.07 -18.53 -2.84
CA ASP A 135 16.36 -18.07 -2.33
C ASP A 135 16.26 -17.76 -0.82
N PRO A 136 16.78 -18.65 0.06
CA PRO A 136 16.83 -18.39 1.49
C PRO A 136 17.55 -17.08 1.86
N ALA A 137 18.53 -16.64 1.06
CA ALA A 137 19.24 -15.39 1.29
C ALA A 137 18.38 -14.15 0.95
N ALA A 138 17.34 -14.29 0.12
CA ALA A 138 16.44 -13.19 -0.21
C ALA A 138 15.65 -12.68 1.01
N LEU A 139 15.48 -13.52 2.03
CA LEU A 139 14.83 -13.18 3.30
C LEU A 139 15.83 -12.89 4.43
N ASP A 140 17.11 -12.65 4.12
CA ASP A 140 18.09 -12.26 5.13
C ASP A 140 17.69 -10.95 5.84
N GLY A 141 17.72 -10.97 7.17
CA GLY A 141 17.24 -9.88 8.02
C GLY A 141 15.72 -9.61 7.97
N VAL A 142 14.93 -10.41 7.23
CA VAL A 142 13.47 -10.46 7.31
C VAL A 142 13.06 -11.41 8.44
N ASN A 143 11.88 -11.21 9.02
CA ASN A 143 11.36 -12.01 10.12
C ASN A 143 12.21 -12.00 11.40
N THR A 144 13.14 -11.04 11.48
CA THR A 144 14.02 -10.84 12.62
C THR A 144 13.55 -9.64 13.43
N PHE A 145 13.36 -9.82 14.74
CA PHE A 145 12.97 -8.73 15.62
C PHE A 145 14.07 -7.67 15.69
N SER A 146 13.76 -6.45 15.23
CA SER A 146 14.71 -5.35 15.13
C SER A 146 15.18 -4.79 16.48
N GLY A 147 14.50 -5.14 17.58
CA GLY A 147 14.73 -4.54 18.90
C GLY A 147 14.39 -3.04 18.98
N ALA A 148 13.75 -2.49 17.94
CA ALA A 148 13.43 -1.07 17.83
C ALA A 148 12.10 -0.69 18.47
N TRP A 149 11.23 -1.67 18.74
CA TRP A 149 9.85 -1.45 19.20
C TRP A 149 9.44 -2.47 20.25
N TYR A 150 8.32 -2.20 20.92
CA TYR A 150 7.57 -3.13 21.76
C TYR A 150 6.07 -2.85 21.61
N THR A 151 5.21 -3.71 22.15
CA THR A 151 3.76 -3.50 22.11
C THR A 151 3.19 -3.27 23.50
N GLU A 152 2.17 -2.41 23.58
CA GLU A 152 1.47 -2.11 24.83
C GLU A 152 0.00 -1.80 24.54
N THR A 153 -0.89 -2.15 25.47
CA THR A 153 -2.30 -1.78 25.38
C THR A 153 -2.47 -0.32 25.76
N LEU A 154 -2.93 0.50 24.82
CA LEU A 154 -3.23 1.91 25.04
C LEU A 154 -4.75 2.14 25.20
N PRO A 155 -5.18 2.97 26.16
CA PRO A 155 -6.60 3.29 26.35
C PRO A 155 -7.25 3.80 25.05
N GLY A 156 -8.33 3.13 24.62
CA GLY A 156 -9.09 3.51 23.43
C GLY A 156 -8.38 3.24 22.08
N LYS A 157 -7.20 2.61 22.07
CA LYS A 157 -6.41 2.33 20.86
C LYS A 157 -6.02 0.86 20.69
N GLY A 158 -6.42 -0.01 21.62
CA GLY A 158 -6.03 -1.43 21.59
C GLY A 158 -4.52 -1.61 21.80
N VAL A 159 -3.94 -2.62 21.16
CA VAL A 159 -2.51 -2.94 21.27
C VAL A 159 -1.73 -2.12 20.25
N ALA A 160 -0.95 -1.16 20.73
CA ALA A 160 -0.13 -0.26 19.91
C ALA A 160 1.32 -0.72 19.86
N MET A 161 2.02 -0.38 18.76
CA MET A 161 3.46 -0.47 18.66
C MET A 161 4.12 0.83 19.12
N LEU A 162 5.06 0.75 20.06
CA LEU A 162 5.80 1.90 20.60
C LEU A 162 7.30 1.75 20.37
N ALA A 163 7.99 2.87 20.16
CA ALA A 163 9.43 2.88 19.97
C ALA A 163 10.17 2.57 21.28
N LYS A 164 11.05 1.56 21.24
CA LYS A 164 11.89 1.18 22.40
C LYS A 164 13.08 2.12 22.59
N LYS A 165 13.48 2.80 21.53
CA LYS A 165 14.64 3.71 21.47
C LYS A 165 14.32 4.87 20.53
N LYS A 166 15.17 5.89 20.53
CA LYS A 166 15.07 6.99 19.56
C LYS A 166 15.28 6.44 18.15
N LEU A 167 14.34 6.70 17.25
CA LEU A 167 14.42 6.33 15.84
C LEU A 167 14.56 7.58 14.98
N LYS A 168 15.35 7.48 13.92
CA LYS A 168 15.63 8.54 12.95
C LYS A 168 14.96 8.21 11.63
N PHE A 169 14.82 9.23 10.78
CA PHE A 169 14.35 9.05 9.40
C PHE A 169 15.12 7.91 8.70
N GLY A 170 14.39 7.00 8.06
CA GLY A 170 14.94 5.85 7.35
C GLY A 170 15.26 4.63 8.23
N ASP A 171 15.19 4.73 9.56
CA ASP A 171 15.36 3.56 10.42
C ASP A 171 14.25 2.53 10.11
N ARG A 172 14.65 1.28 9.91
CA ARG A 172 13.71 0.17 9.68
C ARG A 172 13.09 -0.27 11.01
N VAL A 173 11.76 -0.23 11.09
CA VAL A 173 10.99 -0.67 12.25
C VAL A 173 10.75 -2.18 12.16
N THR A 174 10.16 -2.63 11.05
CA THR A 174 9.79 -4.03 10.81
C THR A 174 10.11 -4.46 9.37
N ALA A 175 10.33 -5.76 9.20
CA ALA A 175 10.35 -6.47 7.93
C ALA A 175 9.85 -7.90 8.18
N TYR A 176 8.60 -8.17 7.82
CA TYR A 176 7.97 -9.47 8.09
C TYR A 176 7.23 -10.00 6.88
N THR A 177 7.26 -11.32 6.70
CA THR A 177 6.39 -12.03 5.76
C THR A 177 5.02 -12.30 6.38
N PRO A 178 3.95 -12.45 5.57
CA PRO A 178 2.60 -12.63 6.09
C PRO A 178 2.44 -14.02 6.71
N ALA A 179 1.51 -14.12 7.65
CA ALA A 179 1.01 -15.40 8.15
C ALA A 179 -0.02 -16.00 7.19
N LEU A 180 -0.92 -15.16 6.67
CA LEU A 180 -1.98 -15.51 5.73
C LEU A 180 -1.94 -14.59 4.52
N ILE A 181 -2.06 -15.18 3.33
CA ILE A 181 -2.42 -14.49 2.09
C ILE A 181 -3.69 -15.15 1.58
N ALA A 182 -4.72 -14.38 1.25
CA ALA A 182 -5.99 -14.90 0.73
C ALA A 182 -6.40 -14.18 -0.55
N TYR A 183 -6.76 -14.95 -1.57
CA TYR A 183 -7.32 -14.44 -2.81
C TYR A 183 -8.58 -13.61 -2.52
N LEU A 184 -8.69 -12.42 -3.10
CA LEU A 184 -9.87 -11.57 -2.94
C LEU A 184 -10.98 -12.06 -3.86
N GLU A 185 -12.02 -12.64 -3.28
CA GLU A 185 -13.20 -13.18 -3.96
C GLU A 185 -14.49 -12.79 -3.23
N ASP A 186 -15.62 -12.92 -3.91
CA ASP A 186 -16.96 -12.57 -3.43
C ASP A 186 -18.01 -13.69 -3.64
N GLU A 187 -17.58 -14.90 -4.02
CA GLU A 187 -18.47 -16.04 -4.33
C GLU A 187 -18.71 -16.96 -3.13
N LEU A 188 -17.71 -17.17 -2.27
CA LEU A 188 -17.84 -17.97 -1.07
C LEU A 188 -18.71 -17.26 -0.03
N ASP A 189 -19.58 -18.01 0.64
CA ASP A 189 -20.22 -17.51 1.85
C ASP A 189 -19.20 -17.41 3.00
N THR A 190 -19.55 -16.60 4.01
CA THR A 190 -18.70 -16.33 5.16
C THR A 190 -18.26 -17.60 5.91
N ILE A 191 -19.13 -18.62 6.04
CA ILE A 191 -18.82 -19.82 6.81
C ILE A 191 -17.91 -20.77 6.03
N GLU A 192 -18.16 -20.93 4.73
CA GLU A 192 -17.28 -21.71 3.85
C GLU A 192 -15.91 -21.05 3.74
N ARG A 193 -15.81 -19.73 3.60
CA ARG A 193 -14.52 -19.03 3.60
C ARG A 193 -13.77 -19.22 4.91
N GLU A 194 -14.45 -18.99 6.04
CA GLU A 194 -13.89 -19.16 7.38
C GLU A 194 -13.35 -20.57 7.60
N LYS A 195 -14.04 -21.61 7.11
CA LYS A 195 -13.58 -23.00 7.19
C LYS A 195 -12.21 -23.18 6.54
N TYR A 196 -11.98 -22.68 5.32
CA TYR A 196 -10.67 -22.78 4.66
C TYR A 196 -9.62 -21.90 5.35
N TRP A 197 -9.98 -20.71 5.82
CA TRP A 197 -9.04 -19.85 6.52
C TRP A 197 -8.66 -20.41 7.90
N ARG A 198 -9.54 -21.12 8.59
CA ARG A 198 -9.20 -21.88 9.81
C ARG A 198 -8.23 -23.01 9.54
N ILE A 199 -8.41 -23.74 8.42
CA ILE A 199 -7.45 -24.75 7.99
C ILE A 199 -6.07 -24.08 7.78
N ALA A 200 -6.03 -22.97 7.03
CA ALA A 200 -4.81 -22.19 6.80
C ALA A 200 -4.08 -21.81 8.10
N ILE A 201 -4.80 -21.21 9.05
CA ILE A 201 -4.21 -20.77 10.32
C ILE A 201 -3.82 -21.94 11.23
N SER A 202 -4.59 -23.04 11.24
CA SER A 202 -4.29 -24.21 12.09
C SER A 202 -2.99 -24.91 11.70
N GLN A 203 -2.63 -24.87 10.41
CA GLN A 203 -1.43 -25.50 9.84
C GLN A 203 -0.15 -24.67 10.03
N LEU A 204 -0.26 -23.44 10.52
CA LEU A 204 0.90 -22.58 10.82
C LEU A 204 1.62 -23.05 12.09
N PRO A 205 2.94 -22.78 12.18
CA PRO A 205 3.70 -22.90 13.43
C PRO A 205 3.03 -22.17 14.59
N GLU A 206 3.22 -22.68 15.81
CA GLU A 206 2.49 -22.24 16.99
C GLU A 206 2.65 -20.73 17.25
N ASP A 207 3.87 -20.20 17.20
CA ASP A 207 4.13 -18.77 17.44
C ASP A 207 3.41 -17.88 16.41
N THR A 208 3.46 -18.23 15.13
CA THR A 208 2.79 -17.48 14.06
C THR A 208 1.27 -17.57 14.17
N ARG A 209 0.74 -18.76 14.50
CA ARG A 209 -0.68 -18.99 14.74
C ARG A 209 -1.19 -18.18 15.93
N ASN A 210 -0.47 -18.21 17.05
CA ASN A 210 -0.81 -17.46 18.25
C ASN A 210 -0.70 -15.95 18.00
N GLY A 211 0.33 -15.52 17.28
CA GLY A 211 0.50 -14.14 16.82
C GLY A 211 -0.71 -13.67 16.01
N TYR A 212 -1.14 -14.44 15.01
CA TYR A 212 -2.34 -14.15 14.23
C TYR A 212 -3.60 -14.08 15.10
N LEU A 213 -3.87 -15.10 15.92
CA LEU A 213 -5.08 -15.18 16.74
C LEU A 213 -5.14 -14.11 17.86
N SER A 214 -4.02 -13.48 18.18
CA SER A 214 -3.93 -12.37 19.13
C SER A 214 -4.24 -10.98 18.54
N LEU A 215 -4.48 -10.90 17.24
CA LEU A 215 -4.83 -9.65 16.55
C LEU A 215 -6.25 -9.18 16.89
N ALA A 216 -6.50 -7.90 16.65
CA ALA A 216 -7.83 -7.31 16.82
C ALA A 216 -8.81 -7.88 15.79
N TYR A 217 -10.08 -8.00 16.17
CA TYR A 217 -11.17 -8.41 15.30
C TYR A 217 -12.43 -7.62 15.69
N ILE A 218 -13.33 -7.39 14.76
CA ILE A 218 -14.32 -6.31 14.83
C ILE A 218 -15.62 -6.76 15.49
N TYR A 219 -16.14 -7.91 15.09
CA TYR A 219 -17.47 -8.37 15.44
C TYR A 219 -17.51 -9.20 16.73
N GLY A 220 -16.37 -9.72 17.18
CA GLY A 220 -16.31 -10.47 18.44
C GLY A 220 -16.86 -11.91 18.34
N GLN A 221 -17.15 -12.40 17.13
CA GLN A 221 -17.82 -13.68 16.91
C GLN A 221 -16.80 -14.81 16.71
N GLU A 222 -16.78 -15.78 17.63
CA GLU A 222 -15.77 -16.86 17.61
C GLU A 222 -15.93 -17.80 16.41
N ASN A 223 -17.13 -17.97 15.85
CA ASN A 223 -17.35 -18.82 14.67
C ASN A 223 -16.79 -18.23 13.37
N ILE A 224 -16.45 -16.94 13.31
CA ILE A 224 -15.87 -16.25 12.14
C ILE A 224 -14.58 -15.49 12.47
N ARG A 225 -13.95 -15.85 13.59
CA ARG A 225 -12.79 -15.12 14.14
C ARG A 225 -11.64 -14.95 13.16
N VAL A 226 -11.33 -15.96 12.34
CA VAL A 226 -10.18 -15.87 11.43
C VAL A 226 -10.45 -14.81 10.35
N GLN A 227 -11.65 -14.81 9.77
CA GLN A 227 -12.10 -13.83 8.80
C GLN A 227 -12.24 -12.43 9.40
N ASP A 228 -12.75 -12.33 10.62
CA ASP A 228 -12.89 -11.06 11.34
C ASP A 228 -11.51 -10.42 11.65
N ILE A 229 -10.49 -11.23 11.91
CA ILE A 229 -9.09 -10.77 11.98
C ILE A 229 -8.62 -10.22 10.62
N VAL A 230 -8.87 -10.92 9.50
CA VAL A 230 -8.48 -10.40 8.17
C VAL A 230 -9.07 -9.02 7.93
N LYS A 231 -10.36 -8.82 8.26
CA LYS A 231 -11.04 -7.55 8.07
C LYS A 231 -10.31 -6.36 8.71
N ALA A 232 -9.83 -6.52 9.94
CA ALA A 232 -9.19 -5.43 10.68
C ALA A 232 -7.70 -5.23 10.37
N ASN A 233 -7.03 -6.24 9.79
CA ASN A 233 -5.57 -6.32 9.81
C ASN A 233 -4.92 -6.53 8.42
N THR A 234 -5.71 -6.50 7.34
CA THR A 234 -5.23 -6.84 6.00
C THR A 234 -4.55 -5.70 5.26
N PHE A 235 -3.55 -6.07 4.47
CA PHE A 235 -2.91 -5.23 3.45
C PHE A 235 -3.07 -5.91 2.08
N GLN A 236 -3.24 -5.13 1.01
CA GLN A 236 -3.40 -5.70 -0.33
C GLN A 236 -2.05 -6.00 -0.99
N LEU A 237 -1.97 -7.17 -1.65
CA LEU A 237 -0.85 -7.58 -2.49
C LEU A 237 -1.38 -7.96 -3.87
N ASP A 238 -0.82 -7.37 -4.92
CA ASP A 238 -1.04 -7.85 -6.30
C ASP A 238 0.04 -8.87 -6.65
N ILE A 239 -0.39 -10.09 -6.98
CA ILE A 239 0.49 -11.19 -7.38
C ILE A 239 -0.15 -11.89 -8.57
N GLY A 240 0.58 -11.92 -9.68
CA GLY A 240 0.08 -12.51 -10.93
C GLY A 240 -1.09 -11.73 -11.55
N GLY A 241 -1.21 -10.43 -11.28
CA GLY A 241 -2.32 -9.58 -11.73
C GLY A 241 -3.61 -9.83 -10.95
N GLN A 242 -3.50 -10.44 -9.76
CA GLN A 242 -4.63 -10.75 -8.89
C GLN A 242 -4.41 -10.18 -7.49
N ASN A 243 -5.46 -9.56 -6.96
CA ASN A 243 -5.43 -8.92 -5.65
C ASN A 243 -5.64 -9.95 -4.54
N HIS A 244 -4.80 -9.88 -3.52
CA HIS A 244 -4.83 -10.73 -2.34
C HIS A 244 -4.85 -9.88 -1.07
N LEU A 245 -5.54 -10.38 -0.06
CA LEU A 245 -5.54 -9.87 1.32
C LEU A 245 -4.43 -10.57 2.10
N ALA A 246 -3.53 -9.80 2.73
CA ALA A 246 -2.41 -10.35 3.47
C ALA A 246 -2.37 -9.83 4.92
N VAL A 247 -2.16 -10.74 5.86
CA VAL A 247 -2.11 -10.43 7.30
C VAL A 247 -0.71 -10.68 7.84
N PHE A 248 -0.18 -9.66 8.51
CA PHE A 248 1.18 -9.62 9.05
C PHE A 248 1.12 -9.34 10.56
N PRO A 249 1.18 -10.37 11.43
CA PRO A 249 0.88 -10.22 12.86
C PRO A 249 1.62 -9.08 13.58
N GLU A 250 2.88 -8.83 13.23
CA GLU A 250 3.70 -7.79 13.83
C GLU A 250 3.34 -6.39 13.31
N THR A 251 3.12 -6.25 11.99
CA THR A 251 2.85 -4.92 11.40
C THR A 251 1.41 -4.48 11.62
N SER A 252 0.49 -5.43 11.79
CA SER A 252 -0.89 -5.17 12.21
C SER A 252 -1.02 -4.56 13.62
N ARG A 253 0.09 -4.39 14.37
CA ARG A 253 0.15 -3.62 15.64
C ARG A 253 0.41 -2.12 15.45
N LEU A 254 0.70 -1.68 14.22
CA LEU A 254 0.89 -0.26 13.90
C LEU A 254 -0.48 0.41 13.82
N ASN A 255 -0.81 1.25 14.79
CA ASN A 255 -2.06 2.00 14.81
C ASN A 255 -2.09 3.12 13.77
N HIS A 256 -3.31 3.60 13.50
CA HIS A 256 -3.53 4.72 12.61
C HIS A 256 -3.18 6.08 13.25
N ALA A 257 -2.53 6.96 12.48
CA ALA A 257 -2.60 8.40 12.66
C ALA A 257 -2.79 9.10 11.30
N CYS A 258 -3.56 10.20 11.27
CA CYS A 258 -3.64 11.03 10.06
C CYS A 258 -2.34 11.80 9.79
N SER A 259 -1.44 11.91 10.78
CA SER A 259 -0.08 12.44 10.66
C SER A 259 0.90 11.34 11.08
N PRO A 260 1.12 10.33 10.23
CA PRO A 260 1.92 9.18 10.61
C PRO A 260 3.40 9.55 10.72
N ASN A 261 4.13 8.85 11.60
CA ASN A 261 5.59 8.98 11.76
C ASN A 261 6.38 7.82 11.14
N ALA A 262 5.68 6.84 10.55
CA ALA A 262 6.25 5.77 9.75
C ALA A 262 5.47 5.59 8.43
N GLN A 263 6.12 4.94 7.47
CA GLN A 263 5.52 4.49 6.22
C GLN A 263 5.87 3.04 5.97
N TYR A 264 5.09 2.39 5.11
CA TYR A 264 5.35 1.04 4.69
C TYR A 264 5.40 0.92 3.17
N HIS A 265 6.08 -0.12 2.72
CA HIS A 265 5.94 -0.66 1.38
C HIS A 265 5.86 -2.18 1.46
N LEU A 266 5.23 -2.76 0.45
CA LEU A 266 5.12 -4.20 0.28
C LEU A 266 6.00 -4.61 -0.89
N ASP A 267 6.93 -5.52 -0.66
CA ASP A 267 7.68 -6.16 -1.75
C ASP A 267 6.99 -7.48 -2.12
N PRO A 268 6.28 -7.57 -3.27
CA PRO A 268 5.57 -8.77 -3.67
C PRO A 268 6.53 -9.92 -4.04
N SER A 269 7.79 -9.64 -4.40
CA SER A 269 8.79 -10.67 -4.71
C SER A 269 9.33 -11.35 -3.44
N LEU A 270 9.45 -10.58 -2.36
CA LEU A 270 9.86 -11.06 -1.04
C LEU A 270 8.68 -11.43 -0.15
N LEU A 271 7.44 -11.18 -0.59
CA LEU A 271 6.24 -11.26 0.23
C LEU A 271 6.42 -10.56 1.58
N THR A 272 7.07 -9.40 1.59
CA THR A 272 7.53 -8.78 2.85
C THR A 272 6.95 -7.38 3.01
N HIS A 273 6.42 -7.12 4.21
CA HIS A 273 5.98 -5.81 4.65
C HIS A 273 7.10 -5.08 5.39
N PHE A 274 7.64 -4.05 4.75
CA PHE A 274 8.69 -3.20 5.30
C PHE A 274 8.09 -1.94 5.90
N VAL A 275 8.57 -1.54 7.08
CA VAL A 275 8.16 -0.30 7.73
C VAL A 275 9.40 0.52 8.06
N ALA A 276 9.39 1.78 7.67
CA ALA A 276 10.48 2.71 7.89
C ALA A 276 9.97 4.02 8.51
N VAL A 277 10.81 4.64 9.33
CA VAL A 277 10.52 5.89 10.01
C VAL A 277 10.59 7.07 9.05
N THR A 278 9.58 7.93 9.06
CA THR A 278 9.49 9.13 8.20
C THR A 278 9.61 10.44 8.97
N ARG A 279 9.51 10.39 10.30
CA ARG A 279 9.75 11.50 11.21
C ARG A 279 10.43 10.97 12.47
N PRO A 280 11.40 11.68 13.09
CA PRO A 280 12.05 11.19 14.30
C PRO A 280 11.05 10.79 15.38
N ILE A 281 11.24 9.60 15.96
CA ILE A 281 10.35 9.00 16.97
C ILE A 281 11.12 8.90 18.29
N SER A 282 10.53 9.42 19.36
CA SER A 282 11.12 9.37 20.71
C SER A 282 10.88 8.00 21.36
N PRO A 283 11.70 7.58 22.36
CA PRO A 283 11.36 6.41 23.17
C PRO A 283 9.95 6.54 23.78
N ASN A 284 9.20 5.45 23.76
CA ASN A 284 7.80 5.33 24.20
C ASN A 284 6.80 6.18 23.38
N GLU A 285 7.21 6.76 22.26
CA GLU A 285 6.27 7.34 21.29
C GLU A 285 5.67 6.22 20.42
N GLU A 286 4.37 6.30 20.17
CA GLU A 286 3.65 5.36 19.32
C GLU A 286 4.15 5.45 17.86
N ILE A 287 4.44 4.31 17.26
CA ILE A 287 4.79 4.19 15.84
C ILE A 287 3.49 3.99 15.06
N THR A 288 3.20 4.89 14.13
CA THR A 288 1.90 4.96 13.46
C THR A 288 2.05 5.05 11.94
N ILE A 289 1.09 4.44 11.24
CA ILE A 289 0.92 4.52 9.78
C ILE A 289 -0.45 5.16 9.45
N SER A 290 -0.71 5.44 8.17
CA SER A 290 -2.03 5.90 7.74
C SER A 290 -2.84 4.77 7.12
N TYR A 291 -4.05 4.51 7.62
CA TYR A 291 -4.98 3.51 7.08
C TYR A 291 -5.90 4.09 5.99
N THR A 292 -5.78 5.39 5.74
CA THR A 292 -6.57 6.10 4.74
C THR A 292 -5.72 7.21 4.15
N SER A 293 -6.12 7.78 3.01
CA SER A 293 -5.38 8.90 2.44
C SER A 293 -5.40 10.10 3.40
N PRO A 294 -4.22 10.59 3.86
CA PRO A 294 -4.15 11.73 4.77
C PRO A 294 -4.45 13.06 4.08
N LEU A 295 -4.58 13.08 2.76
CA LEU A 295 -4.94 14.24 1.94
C LEU A 295 -6.43 14.34 1.67
N GLU A 296 -7.24 13.38 2.12
CA GLU A 296 -8.69 13.49 2.08
C GLU A 296 -9.21 14.45 3.15
N PRO A 297 -10.40 15.08 2.97
CA PRO A 297 -11.06 15.84 4.02
C PRO A 297 -11.32 14.99 5.28
N THR A 298 -11.37 15.64 6.43
CA THR A 298 -11.50 14.96 7.73
C THR A 298 -12.73 14.06 7.82
N GLU A 299 -13.85 14.48 7.25
CA GLU A 299 -15.09 13.70 7.24
C GLU A 299 -14.95 12.40 6.45
N ILE A 300 -14.31 12.45 5.27
CA ILE A 300 -14.03 11.27 4.44
C ILE A 300 -13.10 10.31 5.17
N ARG A 301 -12.04 10.83 5.80
CA ARG A 301 -11.14 10.01 6.63
C ARG A 301 -11.89 9.32 7.76
N GLN A 302 -12.75 10.04 8.50
CA GLN A 302 -13.55 9.46 9.58
C GLN A 302 -14.52 8.39 9.06
N GLN A 303 -15.16 8.64 7.93
CA GLN A 303 -16.07 7.67 7.32
C GLN A 303 -15.34 6.38 6.96
N HIS A 304 -14.17 6.46 6.31
CA HIS A 304 -13.36 5.27 5.99
C HIS A 304 -12.92 4.49 7.23
N LEU A 305 -12.48 5.19 8.28
CA LEU A 305 -12.05 4.55 9.53
C LEU A 305 -13.24 3.91 10.26
N GLN A 306 -14.39 4.56 10.26
CA GLN A 306 -15.60 4.04 10.90
C GLN A 306 -16.16 2.84 10.14
N SER A 307 -16.20 2.87 8.80
CA SER A 307 -16.75 1.77 8.00
C SER A 307 -15.82 0.56 7.93
N GLY A 308 -14.51 0.79 7.81
CA GLY A 308 -13.53 -0.29 7.65
C GLY A 308 -13.01 -0.84 8.96
N PHE A 309 -12.69 0.05 9.90
CA PHE A 309 -11.96 -0.29 11.12
C PHE A 309 -12.77 -0.05 12.40
N HIS A 310 -14.02 0.42 12.28
CA HIS A 310 -14.97 0.58 13.37
C HIS A 310 -14.47 1.47 14.53
N PHE A 311 -13.65 2.48 14.22
CA PHE A 311 -13.22 3.48 15.19
C PHE A 311 -13.26 4.90 14.62
N SER A 312 -13.34 5.88 15.53
CA SER A 312 -13.24 7.31 15.22
C SER A 312 -11.88 7.85 15.63
N CYS A 313 -11.17 8.49 14.70
CA CYS A 313 -9.82 9.01 14.97
C CYS A 313 -9.86 10.34 15.73
N THR A 314 -9.15 10.42 16.85
CA THR A 314 -9.08 11.62 17.71
C THR A 314 -7.73 12.35 17.62
N CYS A 315 -6.95 12.08 16.57
CA CYS A 315 -5.63 12.72 16.41
C CYS A 315 -5.75 14.26 16.22
N PRO A 316 -4.66 15.03 16.43
CA PRO A 316 -4.70 16.49 16.33
C PRO A 316 -5.28 17.04 15.02
N ARG A 317 -5.05 16.34 13.88
CA ARG A 317 -5.62 16.73 12.58
C ARG A 317 -7.14 16.57 12.53
N CYS A 318 -7.68 15.50 13.15
CA CYS A 318 -9.12 15.29 13.24
C CYS A 318 -9.78 16.26 14.22
N SER A 319 -9.14 16.52 15.37
CA SER A 319 -9.61 17.52 16.33
C SER A 319 -9.59 18.95 15.77
N ALA A 320 -8.65 19.27 14.87
CA ALA A 320 -8.52 20.56 14.21
C ALA A 320 -9.18 20.62 12.82
N LYS A 321 -10.30 19.90 12.61
CA LYS A 321 -11.00 19.71 11.31
C LYS A 321 -10.97 20.94 10.39
N ARG A 322 -11.46 22.09 10.85
CA ARG A 322 -11.56 23.32 10.03
C ARG A 322 -10.20 23.80 9.50
N THR A 323 -9.16 23.72 10.31
CA THR A 323 -7.81 24.16 9.95
C THR A 323 -7.14 23.15 9.01
N THR A 324 -7.26 21.87 9.31
CA THR A 324 -6.72 20.80 8.46
C THR A 324 -7.39 20.77 7.10
N ASP A 325 -8.73 20.78 7.03
CA ASP A 325 -9.46 20.74 5.76
C ASP A 325 -9.14 21.96 4.88
N LYS A 326 -8.98 23.15 5.47
CA LYS A 326 -8.52 24.35 4.74
C LYS A 326 -7.09 24.19 4.21
N THR A 327 -6.21 23.56 4.98
CA THR A 327 -4.82 23.31 4.56
C THR A 327 -4.77 22.30 3.41
N ILE A 328 -5.59 21.25 3.47
CA ILE A 328 -5.74 20.26 2.40
C ILE A 328 -6.26 20.90 1.10
N GLN A 329 -7.28 21.76 1.17
CA GLN A 329 -7.76 22.50 -0.01
C GLN A 329 -6.66 23.40 -0.63
N GLN A 330 -5.83 24.02 0.21
CA GLN A 330 -4.67 24.78 -0.25
C GLN A 330 -3.62 23.89 -0.93
N ILE A 331 -3.34 22.71 -0.38
CA ILE A 331 -2.45 21.71 -0.99
C ILE A 331 -2.94 21.35 -2.41
N GLN A 332 -4.21 20.97 -2.54
CA GLN A 332 -4.81 20.58 -3.84
C GLN A 332 -4.75 21.73 -4.85
N THR A 333 -5.01 22.97 -4.40
CA THR A 333 -4.91 24.16 -5.25
C THR A 333 -3.49 24.38 -5.74
N LEU A 334 -2.49 24.28 -4.86
CA LEU A 334 -1.08 24.44 -5.22
C LEU A 334 -0.62 23.35 -6.19
N GLN A 335 -1.00 22.09 -5.95
CA GLN A 335 -0.69 20.98 -6.86
C GLN A 335 -1.28 21.24 -8.25
N LYS A 336 -2.55 21.67 -8.34
CA LYS A 336 -3.18 22.04 -9.61
C LYS A 336 -2.43 23.16 -10.33
N SER A 337 -2.02 24.22 -9.62
CA SER A 337 -1.24 25.30 -10.21
C SER A 337 0.17 24.86 -10.65
N LEU A 338 0.80 23.96 -9.90
CA LEU A 338 2.13 23.45 -10.22
C LEU A 338 2.10 22.47 -11.40
N ASN A 339 1.00 21.73 -11.57
CA ASN A 339 0.77 20.80 -12.67
C ASN A 339 0.23 21.47 -13.95
N ASP A 340 -0.11 22.76 -13.91
CA ASP A 340 -0.44 23.52 -15.11
C ASP A 340 0.83 23.83 -15.90
N TRP A 341 0.96 23.29 -17.11
CA TRP A 341 2.10 23.53 -18.01
C TRP A 341 1.75 24.43 -19.20
N SER A 342 0.58 25.08 -19.17
CA SER A 342 0.20 26.08 -20.18
C SER A 342 1.12 27.31 -20.14
N ALA A 343 1.12 28.09 -21.22
CA ALA A 343 1.90 29.32 -21.32
C ALA A 343 1.56 30.37 -20.23
N THR A 344 0.33 30.31 -19.69
CA THR A 344 -0.18 31.19 -18.64
C THR A 344 0.01 30.64 -17.23
N SER A 345 0.70 29.51 -17.08
CA SER A 345 0.87 28.85 -15.79
C SER A 345 1.46 29.77 -14.73
N SER A 346 0.91 29.68 -13.52
CA SER A 346 1.41 30.35 -12.31
C SER A 346 2.39 29.50 -11.50
N GLY A 347 2.66 28.26 -11.95
CA GLY A 347 3.55 27.33 -11.26
C GLY A 347 4.96 27.91 -11.11
N SER A 348 5.48 27.93 -9.88
CA SER A 348 6.79 28.52 -9.57
C SER A 348 7.48 27.79 -8.43
N PRO A 349 8.80 27.92 -8.29
CA PRO A 349 9.52 27.36 -7.14
C PRO A 349 8.93 27.82 -5.80
N LYS A 350 8.49 29.08 -5.70
CA LYS A 350 7.85 29.62 -4.48
C LYS A 350 6.58 28.85 -4.10
N LEU A 351 5.76 28.47 -5.08
CA LEU A 351 4.56 27.67 -4.82
C LEU A 351 4.91 26.24 -4.40
N ALA A 352 5.94 25.64 -5.02
CA ALA A 352 6.40 24.30 -4.65
C ALA A 352 7.00 24.25 -3.24
N GLU A 353 7.80 25.24 -2.85
CA GLU A 353 8.33 25.38 -1.49
C GLU A 353 7.20 25.56 -0.47
N LYS A 354 6.17 26.34 -0.81
CA LYS A 354 4.97 26.48 0.03
C LYS A 354 4.23 25.14 0.18
N LEU A 355 4.13 24.35 -0.89
CA LEU A 355 3.52 23.02 -0.85
C LEU A 355 4.27 22.10 0.13
N ILE A 356 5.60 22.06 0.07
CA ILE A 356 6.45 21.30 1.01
C ILE A 356 6.18 21.74 2.46
N GLN A 357 6.09 23.06 2.72
CA GLN A 357 5.81 23.58 4.06
C GLN A 357 4.44 23.15 4.58
N LEU A 358 3.41 23.11 3.73
CA LEU A 358 2.07 22.67 4.14
C LEU A 358 2.07 21.17 4.50
N TYR A 359 2.77 20.31 3.75
CA TYR A 359 2.91 18.90 4.09
C TYR A 359 3.60 18.70 5.43
N ARG A 360 4.71 19.40 5.69
CA ARG A 360 5.41 19.33 6.99
C ARG A 360 4.55 19.85 8.13
N LYS A 361 3.79 20.92 7.92
CA LYS A 361 2.87 21.46 8.92
C LYS A 361 1.79 20.44 9.32
N GLU A 362 1.30 19.66 8.35
CA GLU A 362 0.33 18.58 8.59
C GLU A 362 1.00 17.26 9.03
N GLY A 363 2.32 17.26 9.25
CA GLY A 363 3.12 16.09 9.61
C GLY A 363 2.96 14.93 8.61
N LEU A 364 3.14 15.26 7.34
CA LEU A 364 3.05 14.36 6.19
C LEU A 364 4.44 14.12 5.57
N GLU A 365 5.48 14.02 6.40
CA GLU A 365 6.86 13.83 5.94
C GLU A 365 7.02 12.56 5.08
N GLY A 366 6.27 11.50 5.41
CA GLY A 366 6.22 10.27 4.63
C GLY A 366 5.51 10.37 3.28
N PHE A 367 4.99 11.55 2.92
CA PHE A 367 4.31 11.82 1.64
C PHE A 367 4.94 13.02 0.92
N LEU A 368 6.21 13.33 1.24
CA LEU A 368 6.94 14.45 0.61
C LEU A 368 7.46 14.12 -0.80
N ASP A 369 7.33 12.89 -1.28
CA ASP A 369 7.62 12.47 -2.66
C ASP A 369 6.97 13.41 -3.68
N VAL A 370 5.67 13.67 -3.54
CA VAL A 370 4.91 14.50 -4.46
C VAL A 370 5.33 15.99 -4.39
N PRO A 371 5.37 16.65 -3.21
CA PRO A 371 5.88 18.02 -3.08
C PRO A 371 7.32 18.22 -3.56
N TYR A 372 8.22 17.30 -3.24
CA TYR A 372 9.59 17.35 -3.75
C TYR A 372 9.60 17.21 -5.26
N GLY A 373 8.70 16.41 -5.82
CA GLY A 373 8.57 16.31 -7.25
C GLY A 373 8.16 17.59 -7.95
N PHE A 374 7.13 18.25 -7.44
CA PHE A 374 6.76 19.56 -7.94
C PHE A 374 7.88 20.58 -7.79
N ALA A 375 8.66 20.52 -6.70
CA ALA A 375 9.82 21.40 -6.53
C ALA A 375 10.91 21.12 -7.57
N ALA A 376 11.25 19.85 -7.82
CA ALA A 376 12.21 19.46 -8.83
C ALA A 376 11.83 20.01 -10.21
N LEU A 377 10.59 19.79 -10.64
CA LEU A 377 10.08 20.29 -11.90
C LEU A 377 9.99 21.82 -11.96
N ALA A 378 9.57 22.48 -10.87
CA ALA A 378 9.44 23.94 -10.84
C ALA A 378 10.80 24.65 -10.90
N TYR A 379 11.82 24.14 -10.20
CA TYR A 379 13.18 24.69 -10.28
C TYR A 379 13.81 24.43 -11.66
N ASN A 380 13.59 23.25 -12.24
CA ASN A 380 14.07 22.97 -13.59
C ASN A 380 13.43 23.90 -14.62
N ALA A 381 12.13 24.17 -14.48
CA ALA A 381 11.37 25.07 -15.35
C ALA A 381 11.87 26.51 -15.38
N VAL A 382 12.50 26.99 -14.31
CA VAL A 382 13.13 28.33 -14.29
C VAL A 382 14.62 28.30 -14.63
N GLY A 383 15.18 27.13 -14.96
CA GLY A 383 16.57 26.94 -15.34
C GLY A 383 17.53 26.67 -14.17
N ASP A 384 17.03 26.46 -12.95
CA ASP A 384 17.86 26.10 -11.78
C ASP A 384 18.01 24.57 -11.68
N ALA A 385 18.88 24.03 -12.53
CA ALA A 385 19.17 22.59 -12.59
C ALA A 385 19.68 22.04 -11.25
N LYS A 386 20.48 22.81 -10.50
CA LYS A 386 21.10 22.35 -9.25
C LYS A 386 20.05 22.10 -8.17
N ARG A 387 19.08 23.00 -8.01
CA ARG A 387 17.97 22.77 -7.07
C ARG A 387 17.00 21.71 -7.58
N ALA A 388 16.81 21.61 -8.90
CA ALA A 388 16.02 20.55 -9.49
C ALA A 388 16.57 19.15 -9.13
N GLU A 389 17.86 18.93 -9.31
CA GLU A 389 18.55 17.68 -8.94
C GLU A 389 18.38 17.36 -7.45
N LYS A 390 18.60 18.36 -6.58
CA LYS A 390 18.44 18.20 -5.14
C LYS A 390 17.03 17.67 -4.80
N TYR A 391 15.98 18.30 -5.32
CA TYR A 391 14.62 17.90 -5.00
C TYR A 391 14.23 16.57 -5.65
N ALA A 392 14.72 16.26 -6.85
CA ALA A 392 14.51 14.96 -7.47
C ALA A 392 15.16 13.83 -6.67
N GLN A 393 16.36 14.06 -6.12
CA GLN A 393 17.03 13.12 -5.21
C GLN A 393 16.17 12.88 -3.94
N GLN A 394 15.65 13.95 -3.33
CA GLN A 394 14.80 13.82 -2.14
C GLN A 394 13.47 13.12 -2.42
N ALA A 395 12.84 13.39 -3.58
CA ALA A 395 11.65 12.69 -4.01
C ALA A 395 11.92 11.18 -4.19
N ARG A 396 13.05 10.85 -4.83
CA ARG A 396 13.50 9.48 -5.03
C ARG A 396 13.72 8.72 -3.71
N GLU A 397 14.31 9.35 -2.70
CA GLU A 397 14.51 8.75 -1.39
C GLU A 397 13.20 8.38 -0.68
N ILE A 398 12.18 9.25 -0.77
CA ILE A 398 10.85 8.96 -0.20
C ILE A 398 10.14 7.87 -0.99
N ILE A 399 10.21 7.88 -2.32
CA ILE A 399 9.62 6.85 -3.19
C ILE A 399 10.23 5.48 -2.91
N LEU A 400 11.56 5.38 -2.79
CA LEU A 400 12.22 4.12 -2.44
C LEU A 400 11.73 3.54 -1.11
N MET A 401 11.42 4.42 -0.14
CA MET A 401 10.92 4.02 1.16
C MET A 401 9.44 3.57 1.12
N LYS A 402 8.63 4.25 0.32
CA LYS A 402 7.16 4.12 0.25
C LYS A 402 6.67 3.10 -0.78
N ASP A 403 7.35 2.98 -1.91
CA ASP A 403 6.93 2.19 -3.07
C ASP A 403 7.96 1.09 -3.44
N GLY A 404 9.15 1.11 -2.82
CA GLY A 404 10.24 0.18 -3.13
C GLY A 404 11.01 0.50 -4.43
N LYS A 405 11.94 -0.38 -4.82
CA LYS A 405 12.85 -0.15 -5.97
C LYS A 405 12.19 -0.33 -7.34
N TRP A 406 11.03 -0.96 -7.38
CA TRP A 406 10.40 -1.48 -8.60
C TRP A 406 9.38 -0.50 -9.23
N THR A 407 9.10 0.62 -8.57
CA THR A 407 8.04 1.55 -9.00
C THR A 407 8.42 2.31 -10.28
N PRO A 408 7.50 2.45 -11.26
CA PRO A 408 7.68 3.30 -12.43
C PRO A 408 8.04 4.75 -12.07
N ASN A 409 7.60 5.23 -10.90
CA ASN A 409 7.90 6.57 -10.40
C ASN A 409 9.42 6.82 -10.22
N MET A 410 10.23 5.77 -10.05
CA MET A 410 11.69 5.87 -9.99
C MET A 410 12.31 6.26 -11.33
N GLN A 411 11.73 5.81 -12.44
CA GLN A 411 12.25 6.11 -13.78
C GLN A 411 12.12 7.60 -14.09
N LEU A 412 11.00 8.21 -13.69
CA LEU A 412 10.73 9.62 -13.90
C LEU A 412 11.82 10.53 -13.29
N TRP A 413 12.26 10.23 -12.07
CA TRP A 413 13.37 10.98 -11.46
C TRP A 413 14.73 10.62 -12.00
N SER A 414 14.90 9.38 -12.44
CA SER A 414 16.17 8.94 -13.03
C SER A 414 16.49 9.73 -14.30
N GLU A 415 15.48 10.06 -15.12
CA GLU A 415 15.67 10.91 -16.30
C GLU A 415 16.11 12.34 -15.94
N LEU A 416 15.42 12.98 -14.99
CA LEU A 416 15.77 14.33 -14.54
C LEU A 416 17.17 14.35 -13.89
N LEU A 417 17.50 13.35 -13.07
CA LEU A 417 18.81 13.24 -12.42
C LEU A 417 19.95 12.91 -13.39
N ARG A 418 19.66 12.28 -14.53
CA ARG A 418 20.67 11.97 -15.55
C ARG A 418 21.13 13.24 -16.28
N ASP A 419 20.18 14.06 -16.72
CA ASP A 419 20.48 15.36 -17.33
C ASP A 419 19.29 16.32 -17.15
N PRO A 420 19.32 17.19 -16.12
CA PRO A 420 18.23 18.13 -15.88
C PRO A 420 18.05 19.14 -17.02
N ARG A 421 19.12 19.47 -17.76
CA ARG A 421 19.05 20.45 -18.85
C ARG A 421 18.44 19.87 -20.11
N ALA A 422 18.61 18.58 -20.35
CA ALA A 422 17.93 17.85 -21.42
C ALA A 422 16.50 17.43 -21.06
N HIS A 423 16.15 17.41 -19.78
CA HIS A 423 14.80 17.08 -19.33
C HIS A 423 13.76 18.08 -19.86
N TRP A 424 12.59 17.59 -20.29
CA TRP A 424 11.57 18.36 -21.01
C TRP A 424 11.09 19.63 -20.27
N SER A 425 11.20 19.63 -18.94
CA SER A 425 10.79 20.74 -18.09
C SER A 425 11.78 21.89 -18.08
N TYR A 426 13.04 21.71 -18.50
CA TYR A 426 14.08 22.73 -18.38
C TYR A 426 13.72 24.02 -19.12
N GLY A 427 13.78 25.15 -18.40
CA GLY A 427 13.55 26.48 -18.97
C GLY A 427 12.12 26.75 -19.47
N ARG A 428 11.16 25.83 -19.28
CA ARG A 428 9.77 25.96 -19.75
C ARG A 428 9.01 27.17 -19.20
N ARG A 429 9.41 27.66 -18.03
CA ARG A 429 8.84 28.83 -17.35
C ARG A 429 9.88 29.93 -17.17
N LYS A 430 10.95 29.92 -17.98
CA LYS A 430 11.94 30.99 -18.01
C LYS A 430 11.28 32.23 -18.64
N ARG A 431 11.11 33.27 -17.84
CA ARG A 431 10.59 34.57 -18.27
C ARG A 431 11.74 35.51 -18.60
#